data_AF-A0A2N1M797-F1
#
_entry.id   AF-A0A2N1M797-F1
#
_cell.length_a   1.000
_cell.length_b   1.000
_cell.length_c   1.000
_cell.angle_alpha   90.00
_cell.angle_beta   90.00
_cell.angle_gamma   90.00
#
_symmetry.space_group_name_H-M   'P 1'
#
loop_
_entity.id
_entity.type
_entity.pdbx_description
1 polymer ?
#
loop_
_entity_poly.entity_id
_entity_poly.type
_entity_poly.pdbx_seq_one_letter_code
_entity_poly.pdbx_strand_id
1 'polypeptide(L)'
;MYVFSKEITGSLDLWTCKKFDGLFFEVFGYGIRSQKTGEVPDAKYDEDRVFMICMTVHWKNDPESLKQICLVDVQAAPEPGWITIVCGFQTDLLKAFALCWKLLVLDIHIGFNDSQYDWRFIVEKANKLGVLE
;
A
#
# COMPACT_ATOMS: atom_id res chain seq x y z
N MET A 1 9.28 -18.68 -2.40
CA MET A 1 9.68 -17.68 -1.40
C MET A 1 9.81 -18.37 -0.05
N TYR A 2 10.98 -18.24 0.56
CA TYR A 2 11.22 -18.58 1.96
C TYR A 2 11.34 -17.26 2.71
N VAL A 3 10.66 -17.13 3.84
CA VAL A 3 10.80 -15.95 4.70
C VAL A 3 11.71 -16.32 5.86
N PHE A 4 12.76 -15.52 6.03
CA PHE A 4 13.69 -15.65 7.15
C PHE A 4 13.32 -14.58 8.18
N SER A 5 12.84 -15.01 9.33
CA SER A 5 12.56 -14.14 10.47
C SER A 5 13.58 -14.38 11.58
N LYS A 6 14.02 -13.30 12.21
CA LYS A 6 14.83 -13.36 13.42
C LYS A 6 13.89 -13.33 14.63
N GLU A 7 13.85 -14.40 15.41
CA GLU A 7 13.19 -14.38 16.71
C GLU A 7 14.22 -13.94 17.75
N ILE A 8 13.98 -12.81 18.42
CA ILE A 8 14.85 -12.34 19.51
C ILE A 8 14.34 -12.95 20.81
N THR A 9 14.88 -14.11 21.17
CA THR A 9 14.66 -14.74 22.48
C THR A 9 15.98 -14.85 23.23
N GLY A 10 16.32 -13.84 24.03
CA GLY A 10 17.54 -13.84 24.85
C GLY A 10 18.85 -13.68 24.06
N SER A 11 19.95 -14.24 24.57
CA SER A 11 21.32 -14.02 24.08
C SER A 11 21.72 -14.82 22.83
N LEU A 12 20.77 -15.46 22.15
CA LEU A 12 21.01 -16.27 20.96
C LEU A 12 20.09 -15.80 19.84
N ASP A 13 20.71 -15.40 18.73
CA ASP A 13 20.02 -15.03 17.50
C ASP A 13 19.58 -16.30 16.77
N LEU A 14 18.30 -16.68 16.89
CA LEU A 14 17.72 -17.76 16.10
C LEU A 14 17.09 -17.21 14.81
N TRP A 15 17.54 -17.75 13.68
CA TRP A 15 16.93 -17.53 12.37
C TRP A 15 15.93 -18.66 12.09
N THR A 16 14.65 -18.30 11.94
CA THR A 16 13.61 -19.22 11.50
C THR A 16 13.40 -19.04 10.00
N CYS A 17 13.49 -20.14 9.25
CA CYS A 17 13.15 -20.18 7.83
C CYS A 17 11.81 -20.89 7.68
N LYS A 18 10.79 -20.17 7.21
CA LYS A 18 9.48 -20.76 6.91
C LYS A 18 9.25 -20.75 5.41
N LYS A 19 8.79 -21.88 4.89
CA LYS A 19 8.24 -21.95 3.54
C LYS A 19 6.93 -21.17 3.54
N PHE A 20 6.91 -20.07 2.82
CA PHE A 20 5.73 -19.23 2.69
C PHE A 20 4.90 -19.76 1.55
N ASP A 21 3.66 -20.20 1.74
CA ASP A 21 2.75 -20.67 0.67
C ASP A 21 1.44 -19.85 0.63
N GLY A 22 1.47 -18.61 1.15
CA GLY A 22 0.29 -17.77 1.38
C GLY A 22 0.02 -16.72 0.31
N LEU A 23 -0.83 -15.76 0.69
CA LEU A 23 -1.31 -14.67 -0.16
C LEU A 23 -0.34 -13.49 -0.04
N PHE A 24 0.13 -12.97 -1.17
CA PHE A 24 0.92 -11.75 -1.18
C PHE A 24 0.19 -10.67 -1.95
N PHE A 25 0.61 -9.45 -1.71
CA PHE A 25 0.03 -8.29 -2.33
C PHE A 25 1.10 -7.31 -2.73
N GLU A 26 0.89 -6.75 -3.91
CA GLU A 26 1.73 -5.74 -4.50
C GLU A 26 0.94 -4.44 -4.61
N VAL A 27 1.40 -3.39 -3.92
CA VAL A 27 0.94 -2.04 -4.24
C VAL A 27 1.73 -1.59 -5.46
N PHE A 28 1.04 -1.50 -6.59
CA PHE A 28 1.68 -1.24 -7.88
C PHE A 28 1.94 0.27 -8.12
N GLY A 29 1.31 1.14 -7.33
CA GLY A 29 1.63 2.56 -7.37
C GLY A 29 0.73 3.46 -6.52
N TYR A 30 1.34 4.54 -6.05
CA TYR A 30 0.66 5.66 -5.40
C TYR A 30 0.63 6.84 -6.37
N GLY A 31 -0.57 7.33 -6.67
CA GLY A 31 -0.74 8.63 -7.30
C GLY A 31 -0.61 9.70 -6.24
N ILE A 32 0.54 10.37 -6.23
CA ILE A 32 0.79 11.52 -5.36
C ILE A 32 1.02 12.75 -6.24
N ARG A 33 0.25 13.80 -5.99
CA ARG A 33 0.33 15.05 -6.74
C ARG A 33 0.92 16.14 -5.88
N SER A 34 1.96 16.80 -6.38
CA SER A 34 2.46 18.07 -5.83
C SER A 34 1.79 19.27 -6.50
N GLN A 35 1.57 20.35 -5.74
CA GLN A 35 1.16 21.63 -6.34
C GLN A 35 2.34 22.40 -6.95
N LYS A 36 3.58 22.07 -6.57
CA LYS A 36 4.78 22.72 -7.09
C LYS A 36 5.32 21.91 -8.26
N THR A 37 5.24 22.48 -9.45
CA THR A 37 5.69 21.83 -10.68
C THR A 37 7.17 21.46 -10.58
N GLY A 38 7.49 20.18 -10.81
CA GLY A 38 8.86 19.67 -10.88
C GLY A 38 9.48 19.23 -9.55
N GLU A 39 8.77 19.41 -8.43
CA GLU A 39 9.21 18.89 -7.12
C GLU A 39 8.62 17.50 -6.84
N VAL A 40 9.41 16.64 -6.20
CA VAL A 40 8.92 15.36 -5.68
C VAL A 40 7.97 15.66 -4.52
N PRO A 41 6.74 15.10 -4.52
CA PRO A 41 5.80 15.34 -3.44
C PRO A 41 6.33 14.90 -2.08
N ASP A 42 6.04 15.68 -1.05
CA ASP A 42 6.46 15.47 0.34
C ASP A 42 5.26 15.56 1.29
N ALA A 43 5.11 14.56 2.17
CA ALA A 43 3.94 14.45 3.04
C ALA A 43 3.81 15.63 4.02
N LYS A 44 4.90 16.38 4.27
CA LYS A 44 4.87 17.58 5.12
C LYS A 44 3.98 18.70 4.57
N TYR A 45 3.81 18.79 3.25
CA TYR A 45 3.01 19.82 2.59
C TYR A 45 1.54 19.40 2.46
N ASP A 46 0.59 20.27 2.83
CA ASP A 46 -0.85 19.96 2.76
C ASP A 46 -1.39 19.91 1.33
N GLU A 47 -0.66 20.57 0.46
CA GLU A 47 -0.89 20.67 -0.98
C GLU A 47 -0.59 19.34 -1.69
N ASP A 48 0.33 18.56 -1.13
CA ASP A 48 0.81 17.32 -1.70
C ASP A 48 -0.12 16.18 -1.27
N ARG A 49 -0.91 15.67 -2.21
CA ARG A 49 -2.06 14.81 -1.93
C ARG A 49 -1.93 13.45 -2.56
N VAL A 50 -2.33 12.43 -1.80
CA VAL A 50 -2.59 11.10 -2.34
C VAL A 50 -3.95 11.15 -3.02
N PHE A 51 -3.96 10.94 -4.33
CA PHE A 51 -5.19 10.95 -5.13
C PHE A 51 -5.53 9.56 -5.68
N MET A 52 -4.58 8.63 -5.67
CA MET A 52 -4.77 7.27 -6.17
C MET A 52 -3.91 6.27 -5.40
N ILE A 53 -4.45 5.09 -5.11
CA ILE A 53 -3.68 3.91 -4.66
C ILE A 53 -4.15 2.72 -5.48
N CYS A 54 -3.23 2.12 -6.24
CA CYS A 54 -3.48 0.94 -7.06
C CYS A 54 -2.82 -0.27 -6.44
N MET A 55 -3.55 -1.37 -6.41
CA MET A 55 -3.08 -2.55 -5.70
C MET A 55 -3.53 -3.84 -6.36
N THR A 56 -2.68 -4.86 -6.28
CA THR A 56 -2.93 -6.18 -6.85
C THR A 56 -2.63 -7.26 -5.84
N VAL A 57 -3.55 -8.20 -5.70
CA VAL A 57 -3.48 -9.33 -4.78
C VAL A 57 -3.16 -10.57 -5.60
N HIS A 58 -2.20 -11.38 -5.17
CA HIS A 58 -1.72 -12.54 -5.91
C HIS A 58 -1.50 -13.74 -4.99
N TRP A 59 -1.76 -14.93 -5.52
CA TRP A 59 -1.25 -16.14 -4.92
C TRP A 59 0.22 -16.29 -5.25
N LYS A 60 1.00 -16.79 -4.29
CA LYS A 60 2.42 -17.09 -4.50
C LYS A 60 2.64 -17.95 -5.75
N ASN A 61 3.49 -17.47 -6.66
CA ASN A 61 3.85 -18.10 -7.94
C ASN A 61 2.73 -18.15 -8.99
N ASP A 62 1.57 -17.54 -8.73
CA ASP A 62 0.55 -17.37 -9.75
C ASP A 62 0.86 -16.11 -10.57
N PRO A 63 1.00 -16.21 -11.91
CA PRO A 63 1.21 -15.04 -12.74
C PRO A 63 -0.05 -14.16 -12.85
N GLU A 64 -1.23 -14.69 -12.53
CA GLU A 64 -2.49 -13.94 -12.59
C GLU A 64 -2.86 -13.36 -11.21
N SER A 65 -3.25 -12.09 -11.22
CA SER A 65 -3.76 -11.44 -10.02
C SER A 65 -5.13 -11.99 -9.62
N LEU A 66 -5.28 -12.35 -8.35
CA LEU A 66 -6.55 -12.71 -7.75
C LEU A 66 -7.53 -11.53 -7.70
N LYS A 67 -7.02 -10.33 -7.37
CA LYS A 67 -7.80 -9.07 -7.35
C LYS A 67 -6.93 -7.91 -7.78
N GLN A 68 -7.54 -6.97 -8.50
CA GLN A 68 -6.94 -5.68 -8.83
C GLN A 68 -7.89 -4.59 -8.37
N ILE A 69 -7.42 -3.69 -7.51
CA ILE A 69 -8.23 -2.66 -6.87
C ILE A 69 -7.54 -1.31 -7.09
N CYS A 70 -8.32 -0.32 -7.53
CA CYS A 70 -7.88 1.06 -7.72
C CYS A 70 -8.74 1.97 -6.85
N LEU A 71 -8.13 2.60 -5.85
CA LEU A 71 -8.77 3.61 -5.00
C LEU A 71 -8.44 4.98 -5.55
N VAL A 72 -9.44 5.83 -5.80
CA VAL A 72 -9.25 7.18 -6.35
C VAL A 72 -10.06 8.22 -5.57
N ASP A 73 -9.54 9.44 -5.46
CA ASP A 73 -10.24 10.54 -4.79
C ASP A 73 -11.35 11.13 -5.68
N VAL A 74 -11.11 11.23 -6.98
CA VAL A 74 -12.06 11.74 -7.99
C VAL A 74 -12.45 10.66 -8.99
N GLN A 75 -13.51 10.93 -9.75
CA GLN A 75 -13.97 10.01 -10.80
C GLN A 75 -12.87 9.79 -11.85
N ALA A 76 -12.55 8.51 -12.08
CA ALA A 76 -11.62 8.07 -13.11
C ALA A 76 -12.33 7.10 -14.08
N ALA A 77 -11.81 6.98 -15.30
CA ALA A 77 -12.30 5.97 -16.23
C ALA A 77 -12.04 4.56 -15.65
N PRO A 78 -13.02 3.65 -15.68
CA PRO A 78 -12.83 2.29 -15.19
C PRO A 78 -11.91 1.51 -16.14
N GLU A 79 -10.98 0.75 -15.57
CA GLU A 79 -10.14 -0.18 -16.31
C GLU A 79 -10.79 -1.58 -16.28
N PRO A 80 -10.98 -2.26 -17.43
CA PRO A 80 -11.51 -3.62 -17.46
C PRO A 80 -10.70 -4.57 -16.56
N GLY A 81 -11.40 -5.35 -15.74
CA GLY A 81 -10.76 -6.28 -14.79
C GLY A 81 -10.38 -5.66 -13.43
N TRP A 82 -10.41 -4.34 -13.31
CA TRP A 82 -10.14 -3.64 -12.05
C TRP A 82 -11.42 -3.27 -11.30
N ILE A 83 -11.34 -3.38 -9.97
CA ILE A 83 -12.34 -2.81 -9.08
C ILE A 83 -11.91 -1.37 -8.78
N THR A 84 -12.59 -0.39 -9.38
CA THR A 84 -12.34 1.03 -9.10
C THR A 84 -13.31 1.54 -8.02
N ILE A 85 -12.77 2.10 -6.94
CA ILE A 85 -13.54 2.68 -5.82
C ILE A 85 -13.26 4.18 -5.75
N VAL A 86 -14.28 4.99 -5.97
CA VAL A 86 -14.20 6.46 -5.84
C VAL A 86 -14.51 6.86 -4.40
N CYS A 87 -13.51 7.44 -3.73
CA CYS A 87 -13.56 7.77 -2.30
C CYS A 87 -13.95 9.23 -2.02
N GLY A 88 -13.95 10.11 -3.03
CA GLY A 88 -14.36 11.51 -2.92
C GLY A 88 -13.28 12.44 -2.35
N PHE A 89 -12.53 11.99 -1.34
CA PHE A 89 -11.44 12.76 -0.75
C PHE A 89 -10.32 11.87 -0.21
N GLN A 90 -9.13 12.45 -0.06
CA GLN A 90 -7.93 11.74 0.36
C GLN A 90 -8.06 11.04 1.72
N THR A 91 -8.78 11.63 2.68
CA THR A 91 -8.98 10.99 4.00
C THR A 91 -9.73 9.68 3.88
N ASP A 92 -10.76 9.65 3.05
CA ASP A 92 -11.60 8.45 2.85
C ASP A 92 -10.88 7.44 1.96
N LEU A 93 -10.04 7.90 1.02
CA LEU A 93 -9.13 7.07 0.26
C LEU A 93 -8.15 6.32 1.18
N LEU A 94 -7.53 7.02 2.13
CA LEU A 94 -6.60 6.41 3.10
C LEU A 94 -7.32 5.43 4.04
N LYS A 95 -8.54 5.74 4.48
CA LYS A 95 -9.38 4.82 5.27
C LYS A 95 -9.78 3.58 4.47
N ALA A 96 -10.20 3.75 3.22
CA ALA A 96 -10.53 2.65 2.32
C ALA A 96 -9.32 1.75 2.08
N PHE A 97 -8.13 2.33 1.92
CA PHE A 97 -6.88 1.60 1.82
C PHE A 97 -6.59 0.76 3.08
N ALA A 98 -6.66 1.37 4.26
CA ALA A 98 -6.48 0.67 5.53
C ALA A 98 -7.50 -0.47 5.72
N LEU A 99 -8.75 -0.27 5.29
CA LEU A 99 -9.79 -1.29 5.33
C LEU A 99 -9.50 -2.44 4.37
N CYS A 100 -9.09 -2.14 3.12
CA CYS A 100 -8.69 -3.17 2.16
C CYS A 100 -7.54 -4.02 2.73
N TRP A 101 -6.51 -3.37 3.26
CA TRP A 101 -5.37 -4.03 3.89
C TRP A 101 -5.80 -4.97 5.02
N LYS A 102 -6.67 -4.50 5.92
CA LYS A 102 -7.18 -5.28 7.05
C LYS A 102 -8.02 -6.49 6.60
N LEU A 103 -8.85 -6.32 5.58
CA LEU A 103 -9.75 -7.37 5.09
C LEU A 103 -9.04 -8.43 4.24
N LEU A 104 -7.97 -8.05 3.56
CA LEU A 104 -7.20 -8.97 2.71
C LEU A 104 -6.31 -9.92 3.52
N VAL A 105 -6.04 -9.63 4.80
CA VAL A 105 -5.24 -10.47 5.72
C VAL A 105 -3.94 -10.93 5.05
N LEU A 106 -3.18 -9.95 4.56
CA LEU A 106 -2.00 -10.19 3.74
C LEU A 106 -0.85 -10.73 4.58
N ASP A 107 -0.17 -11.76 4.08
CA ASP A 107 1.00 -12.30 4.74
C ASP A 107 2.28 -11.56 4.36
N ILE A 108 2.37 -11.08 3.11
CA ILE A 108 3.52 -10.35 2.57
C ILE A 108 3.04 -9.17 1.74
N HIS A 109 3.71 -8.03 1.96
CA HIS A 109 3.61 -6.85 1.10
C HIS A 109 4.92 -6.64 0.35
N ILE A 110 4.80 -6.37 -0.94
CA ILE A 110 5.92 -6.00 -1.81
C ILE A 110 5.53 -4.77 -2.64
N GLY A 111 6.54 -4.01 -3.05
CA GLY A 111 6.39 -2.94 -4.00
C GLY A 111 7.71 -2.23 -4.22
N PHE A 112 7.73 -1.33 -5.20
CA PHE A 112 8.93 -0.64 -5.63
C PHE A 112 9.05 0.69 -4.89
N ASN A 113 10.15 0.87 -4.15
CA ASN A 113 10.42 2.08 -3.35
C ASN A 113 9.45 2.30 -2.16
N ASP A 114 8.59 1.33 -1.85
CA ASP A 114 7.58 1.42 -0.79
C ASP A 114 8.16 1.86 0.56
N SER A 115 9.22 1.18 1.02
CA SER A 115 9.75 1.39 2.37
C SER A 115 10.44 2.74 2.54
N GLN A 116 10.95 3.32 1.45
CA GLN A 116 11.71 4.57 1.48
C GLN A 116 10.83 5.78 1.14
N TYR A 117 9.81 5.60 0.31
CA TYR A 117 8.96 6.69 -0.15
C TYR A 117 7.50 6.48 0.22
N ASP A 118 6.83 5.48 -0.37
CA ASP A 118 5.38 5.44 -0.34
C ASP A 118 4.80 5.22 1.05
N TRP A 119 5.33 4.25 1.79
CA TRP A 119 4.87 3.97 3.14
C TRP A 119 5.15 5.12 4.09
N ARG A 120 6.31 5.75 3.92
CA ARG A 120 6.67 6.95 4.67
C ARG A 120 5.68 8.07 4.37
N PHE A 121 5.40 8.34 3.10
CA PHE A 121 4.45 9.37 2.69
C PHE A 121 3.05 9.10 3.25
N ILE A 122 2.54 7.88 3.09
CA ILE A 122 1.20 7.48 3.49
C ILE A 122 1.02 7.56 5.00
N VAL A 123 1.97 7.04 5.78
CA VAL A 123 1.90 7.06 7.24
C VAL A 123 2.01 8.49 7.77
N GLU A 124 2.97 9.28 7.29
CA GLU A 124 3.12 10.69 7.70
C GLU A 124 1.85 11.49 7.36
N LYS A 125 1.28 11.26 6.19
CA LYS A 125 0.07 11.94 5.74
C LYS A 125 -1.18 11.50 6.51
N ALA A 126 -1.34 10.20 6.76
CA ALA A 126 -2.43 9.66 7.56
C ALA A 126 -2.38 10.18 9.00
N ASN A 127 -1.18 10.29 9.58
CA ASN A 127 -0.98 10.90 10.89
C ASN A 127 -1.40 12.38 10.89
N LYS A 128 -0.93 13.17 9.92
CA LYS A 128 -1.27 14.60 9.81
C LYS A 128 -2.77 14.84 9.66
N LEU A 129 -3.47 13.93 8.97
CA LEU A 129 -4.92 13.98 8.75
C LEU A 129 -5.75 13.38 9.89
N GLY A 130 -5.13 12.88 10.97
CA GLY A 130 -5.83 12.25 12.09
C GLY A 130 -6.55 10.95 11.70
N VAL A 131 -6.02 10.21 10.73
CA VAL A 131 -6.55 8.90 10.29
C VAL A 131 -6.00 7.76 11.15
N LEU A 132 -4.79 7.92 11.70
CA LEU A 132 -4.18 6.96 12.63
C LEU A 132 -4.61 7.32 14.06
N GLU A 133 -5.15 6.34 14.79
CA GLU A 133 -5.51 6.45 16.22
C GLU A 133 -4.27 6.35 17.13
#